data_AF-A0A2S8BC35-F1
#
_entry.id   AF-A0A2S8BC35-F1
#
_cell.length_a   1.000
_cell.length_b   1.000
_cell.length_c   1.000
_cell.angle_alpha   90.00
_cell.angle_beta   90.00
_cell.angle_gamma   90.00
#
_symmetry.space_group_name_H-M   'P 1'
#
loop_
_entity.id
_entity.type
_entity.pdbx_description
1 polymer ?
#
loop_
_entity_poly.entity_id
_entity_poly.type
_entity_poly.pdbx_seq_one_letter_code
_entity_poly.pdbx_strand_id
1 'polypeptide(L)'
;MVCGRAKEIISVAGRNVFPTEIERVAAAVRGVREGAVVAVGAGDGAARPGLVITAEFRGPDEAGARSELVARVASECGVVPADVVFVTPGSLPRTSSGKLRRLEVKRNLEAVKA
;
A
#
# COMPACT_ATOMS: atom_id res chain seq x y z
N MET A 1 1.87 -9.59 22.75
CA MET A 1 3.04 -9.92 21.91
C MET A 1 3.47 -8.65 21.18
N VAL A 2 4.46 -7.95 21.72
CA VAL A 2 4.91 -6.65 21.24
C VAL A 2 6.07 -6.88 20.28
N CYS A 3 5.87 -6.65 18.97
CA CYS A 3 6.95 -6.54 18.00
C CYS A 3 6.45 -5.71 16.82
N GLY A 4 7.06 -4.54 16.60
CA GLY A 4 6.84 -3.72 15.41
C GLY A 4 6.07 -2.41 15.56
N ARG A 5 6.12 -1.70 16.70
CA ARG A 5 5.83 -0.24 16.74
C ARG A 5 7.10 0.59 16.51
N ALA A 6 8.02 0.10 15.70
CA ALA A 6 9.19 0.86 15.29
C ALA A 6 8.74 1.80 14.17
N LYS A 7 8.27 3.01 14.52
CA LYS A 7 8.12 4.20 13.66
C LYS A 7 8.29 3.93 12.14
N GLU A 8 7.37 3.19 11.51
CA GLU A 8 7.40 3.02 10.05
C GLU A 8 6.71 4.23 9.44
N ILE A 9 7.42 5.35 9.40
CA ILE A 9 6.95 6.57 8.74
C ILE A 9 7.44 6.50 7.30
N ILE A 10 6.53 6.65 6.34
CA ILE A 10 6.90 6.83 4.94
C ILE A 10 7.06 8.33 4.70
N SER A 11 8.26 8.76 4.32
CA SER A 11 8.52 10.12 3.90
C SER A 11 8.26 10.25 2.39
N VAL A 12 7.31 11.10 2.01
CA VAL A 12 6.92 11.35 0.61
C VAL A 12 6.86 12.85 0.39
N ALA A 13 7.66 13.38 -0.53
CA ALA A 13 7.64 14.80 -0.90
C ALA A 13 7.67 15.77 0.31
N GLY A 14 8.50 15.47 1.32
CA GLY A 14 8.61 16.28 2.54
C GLY A 14 7.50 16.07 3.58
N ARG A 15 6.58 15.12 3.36
CA ARG A 15 5.52 14.74 4.31
C ARG A 15 5.79 13.38 4.91
N ASN A 16 5.51 13.25 6.19
CA ASN A 16 5.60 12.00 6.94
C ASN A 16 4.20 11.39 7.05
N VAL A 17 3.98 10.24 6.42
CA VAL A 17 2.69 9.53 6.46
C VAL A 17 2.84 8.16 7.10
N PHE A 18 1.77 7.71 7.78
CA PHE A 18 1.72 6.40 8.40
C PHE A 18 1.14 5.37 7.44
N PRO A 19 1.86 4.27 7.11
CA PRO A 19 1.37 3.22 6.23
C PRO A 19 0.01 2.66 6.68
N THR A 20 -0.19 2.52 7.99
CA THR A 20 -1.44 2.02 8.57
C THR A 20 -2.65 2.91 8.27
N GLU A 21 -2.43 4.23 8.13
CA GLU A 21 -3.48 5.17 7.79
C GLU A 21 -3.84 5.05 6.30
N ILE A 22 -2.82 5.02 5.43
CA ILE A 22 -2.98 4.79 3.99
C ILE A 22 -3.74 3.48 3.74
N GLU A 23 -3.33 2.39 4.39
CA GLU A 23 -3.94 1.07 4.26
C GLU A 23 -5.40 1.07 4.70
N ARG A 24 -5.74 1.81 5.76
CA ARG A 24 -7.11 1.94 6.25
C ARG A 24 -7.99 2.71 5.26
N VAL A 25 -7.49 3.81 4.70
CA VAL A 25 -8.22 4.61 3.70
C VAL A 25 -8.42 3.82 2.42
N ALA A 26 -7.38 3.13 1.94
CA ALA A 26 -7.44 2.29 0.76
C ALA A 26 -8.38 1.07 0.93
N ALA A 27 -8.46 0.50 2.14
CA ALA A 27 -9.39 -0.58 2.44
C ALA A 27 -10.88 -0.17 2.38
N ALA A 28 -11.18 1.14 2.43
CA ALA A 28 -12.55 1.63 2.30
C ALA A 28 -13.07 1.66 0.86
N VAL A 29 -12.19 1.45 -0.13
CA VAL A 29 -12.56 1.40 -1.56
C VAL A 29 -13.32 0.11 -1.86
N ARG A 30 -14.42 0.22 -2.60
CA ARG A 30 -15.24 -0.95 -2.93
C ARG A 30 -14.40 -1.97 -3.71
N GLY A 31 -14.45 -3.24 -3.29
CA GLY A 31 -13.73 -4.33 -3.94
C GLY A 31 -12.31 -4.54 -3.40
N VAL A 32 -11.79 -3.61 -2.60
CA VAL A 32 -10.54 -3.83 -1.85
C VAL A 32 -10.85 -4.59 -0.56
N ARG A 33 -10.04 -5.61 -0.26
CA ARG A 33 -10.23 -6.41 0.95
C ARG A 33 -9.55 -5.76 2.17
N GLU A 34 -10.29 -5.62 3.25
CA GLU A 34 -9.74 -5.13 4.53
C GLU A 34 -8.61 -6.05 5.03
N GLY A 35 -7.51 -5.44 5.49
CA GLY A 35 -6.32 -6.17 5.93
C GLY A 35 -5.55 -6.86 4.81
N ALA A 36 -5.82 -6.51 3.55
CA ALA A 36 -5.12 -6.97 2.36
C ALA A 36 -4.58 -5.80 1.53
N VAL A 37 -4.14 -4.76 2.23
CA VAL A 37 -3.53 -3.57 1.64
C VAL A 37 -2.18 -3.36 2.29
N VAL A 38 -1.19 -2.99 1.49
CA VAL A 38 0.16 -2.69 1.93
C VAL A 38 0.60 -1.38 1.31
N ALA A 39 0.91 -0.41 2.16
CA ALA A 39 1.52 0.85 1.75
C ALA A 39 3.04 0.79 1.94
N VAL A 40 3.78 1.10 0.88
CA VAL A 40 5.25 1.05 0.86
C VAL A 40 5.81 2.36 0.36
N GLY A 41 6.78 2.89 1.08
CA GLY A 41 7.63 3.98 0.60
C GLY A 41 8.73 3.46 -0.31
N ALA A 42 8.80 3.97 -1.53
CA ALA A 42 10.00 3.92 -2.34
C ALA A 42 10.95 5.01 -1.81
N GLY A 43 12.04 4.60 -1.14
CA GLY A 43 12.99 5.53 -0.53
C GLY A 43 13.82 6.30 -1.56
N ASP A 44 14.63 7.26 -1.10
CA ASP A 44 15.48 8.18 -1.90
C ASP A 44 16.38 7.50 -2.96
N GLY A 45 16.65 6.19 -2.84
CA GLY A 45 17.43 5.42 -3.82
C GLY A 45 16.62 4.77 -4.95
N ALA A 46 15.30 4.92 -4.96
CA ALA A 46 14.44 4.38 -6.02
C ALA A 46 14.31 5.36 -7.19
N ALA A 47 14.21 4.84 -8.42
CA ALA A 47 14.03 5.65 -9.64
C ALA A 47 12.80 6.57 -9.60
N ARG A 48 11.82 6.28 -8.73
CA ARG A 48 10.67 7.14 -8.41
C ARG A 48 10.43 7.14 -6.91
N PRO A 49 10.98 8.11 -6.15
CA PRO A 49 10.65 8.26 -4.74
C PRO A 49 9.16 8.55 -4.60
N GLY A 50 8.47 7.85 -3.70
CA GLY A 50 7.01 7.97 -3.63
C GLY A 50 6.30 6.89 -2.80
N LEU A 51 4.99 7.09 -2.63
CA LEU A 51 4.10 6.11 -2.00
C LEU A 51 3.58 5.12 -3.05
N VAL A 52 3.86 3.84 -2.86
CA VAL A 52 3.27 2.76 -3.66
C VAL A 52 2.28 2.00 -2.78
N ILE A 53 1.07 1.80 -3.28
CA ILE A 53 0.03 1.03 -2.59
C ILE A 53 -0.19 -0.27 -3.35
N THR A 54 -0.15 -1.39 -2.64
CA THR A 54 -0.54 -2.69 -3.20
C THR A 54 -1.74 -3.22 -2.45
N ALA A 55 -2.79 -3.58 -3.18
CA ALA A 55 -4.04 -4.02 -2.58
C ALA A 55 -4.59 -5.26 -3.27
N GLU A 56 -5.11 -6.21 -2.50
CA GLU A 56 -5.95 -7.28 -3.06
C GLU A 56 -7.30 -6.67 -3.47
N PHE A 57 -7.60 -6.73 -4.76
CA PHE A 57 -8.83 -6.22 -5.32
C PHE A 57 -9.63 -7.33 -5.99
N ARG A 58 -10.95 -7.29 -5.81
CA ARG A 58 -11.91 -8.16 -6.48
C ARG A 58 -13.09 -7.34 -6.94
N GLY A 59 -13.14 -7.07 -8.23
CA GLY A 59 -14.24 -6.36 -8.87
C GLY A 59 -14.05 -6.29 -10.39
N PRO A 60 -15.10 -5.91 -11.13
CA PRO A 60 -15.04 -5.79 -12.58
C PRO A 60 -14.37 -4.48 -13.05
N ASP A 61 -14.28 -3.46 -12.19
CA ASP A 61 -13.75 -2.14 -12.53
C ASP A 61 -12.52 -1.77 -11.71
N GLU A 62 -11.36 -2.28 -12.15
CA GLU A 62 -10.07 -1.99 -11.54
C GLU A 62 -9.65 -0.52 -11.73
N ALA A 63 -9.95 0.06 -12.90
CA ALA A 63 -9.58 1.44 -13.22
C ALA A 63 -10.32 2.44 -12.34
N GLY A 64 -11.64 2.29 -12.19
CA GLY A 64 -12.45 3.11 -11.29
C GLY A 64 -12.03 2.97 -9.84
N ALA A 65 -11.78 1.74 -9.37
CA ALA A 65 -11.26 1.50 -8.02
C ALA A 65 -9.89 2.16 -7.80
N ARG A 66 -9.01 2.16 -8.81
CA ARG A 66 -7.70 2.83 -8.75
C ARG A 66 -7.86 4.33 -8.57
N SER A 67 -8.70 4.95 -9.40
CA SER A 67 -8.97 6.38 -9.34
C SER A 67 -9.62 6.79 -8.02
N GLU A 68 -10.58 5.99 -7.53
CA GLU A 68 -11.21 6.22 -6.22
C GLU A 68 -10.19 6.12 -5.08
N LEU A 69 -9.34 5.10 -5.10
CA LEU A 69 -8.29 4.89 -4.10
C LEU A 69 -7.33 6.07 -4.06
N VAL A 70 -6.83 6.50 -5.22
CA VAL A 70 -5.92 7.65 -5.33
C VAL A 70 -6.59 8.92 -4.81
N ALA A 71 -7.84 9.19 -5.22
CA ALA A 71 -8.58 10.37 -4.80
C ALA A 71 -8.83 10.38 -3.28
N ARG A 72 -9.21 9.23 -2.69
CA ARG A 72 -9.41 9.10 -1.25
C ARG A 72 -8.13 9.29 -0.46
N VAL A 73 -7.04 8.64 -0.87
CA VAL A 73 -5.75 8.78 -0.18
C VAL A 73 -5.22 10.21 -0.29
N ALA A 74 -5.39 10.86 -1.44
CA ALA A 74 -5.03 12.26 -1.61
C ALA A 74 -5.88 13.20 -0.72
N SER A 75 -7.18 12.94 -0.60
CA SER A 75 -8.10 13.74 0.23
C SER A 75 -7.85 13.56 1.73
N GLU A 76 -7.76 12.30 2.19
CA GLU A 76 -7.69 11.98 3.62
C GLU A 76 -6.27 12.10 4.17
N CYS A 77 -5.28 11.60 3.44
CA CYS A 77 -3.89 11.55 3.90
C CYS A 77 -3.02 12.68 3.33
N GLY A 78 -3.54 13.44 2.36
CA GLY A 78 -2.84 14.57 1.75
C GLY A 78 -1.62 14.18 0.90
N VAL A 79 -1.52 12.90 0.52
CA VAL A 79 -0.43 12.39 -0.33
C VAL A 79 -1.02 11.67 -1.52
N VAL A 80 -0.43 11.91 -2.69
CA VAL A 80 -0.82 11.20 -3.92
C VAL A 80 0.08 9.98 -4.04
N PRO A 81 -0.47 8.75 -4.07
CA PRO A 81 0.30 7.56 -4.39
C PRO A 81 0.95 7.70 -5.76
N ALA A 82 2.26 7.47 -5.84
CA ALA A 82 2.98 7.45 -7.10
C ALA A 82 2.56 6.25 -7.97
N ASP A 83 2.15 5.15 -7.32
CA ASP A 83 1.65 3.97 -8.00
C ASP A 83 0.68 3.18 -7.13
N VAL A 84 -0.25 2.49 -7.78
CA VAL A 84 -1.25 1.61 -7.15
C VAL A 84 -1.26 0.31 -7.93
N VAL A 85 -0.94 -0.79 -7.25
CA VAL A 85 -0.86 -2.12 -7.84
C VAL A 85 -1.97 -2.96 -7.24
N PHE A 86 -2.92 -3.38 -8.08
CA PHE A 86 -3.91 -4.35 -7.69
C PHE A 86 -3.39 -5.76 -7.96
N VAL A 87 -3.60 -6.64 -7.00
CA VAL A 87 -3.22 -8.05 -7.09
C VAL A 87 -4.43 -8.92 -6.83
N THR A 88 -4.38 -10.16 -7.34
CA THR A 88 -5.41 -11.15 -7.07
C THR A 88 -5.52 -11.44 -5.57
N PRO A 89 -6.74 -11.63 -5.03
CA PRO A 89 -6.92 -12.00 -3.63
C PRO A 89 -6.14 -13.25 -3.26
N GLY A 90 -5.42 -13.23 -2.14
CA GLY A 90 -4.53 -14.30 -1.70
C GLY A 90 -3.11 -14.23 -2.25
N SER A 91 -2.78 -13.29 -3.14
CA SER A 91 -1.41 -13.13 -3.66
C SER A 91 -0.48 -12.37 -2.73
N LEU A 92 -1.01 -11.60 -1.75
CA LEU A 92 -0.14 -10.93 -0.80
C LEU A 92 0.43 -11.96 0.21
N PRO A 93 1.76 -12.03 0.36
CA PRO A 93 2.39 -12.93 1.32
C PRO A 93 1.93 -12.62 2.74
N ARG A 94 1.24 -13.60 3.34
CA ARG A 94 0.82 -13.58 4.74
C ARG A 94 1.70 -14.53 5.52
N THR A 95 2.05 -14.15 6.74
CA THR A 95 2.56 -15.09 7.74
C THR A 95 1.52 -16.19 7.97
N SER A 96 1.95 -17.37 8.41
CA SER A 96 1.07 -18.49 8.81
C SER A 96 0.06 -18.13 9.92
N SER A 97 0.25 -16.98 10.58
CA SER A 97 -0.63 -16.40 11.59
C SER A 97 -1.65 -15.39 11.01
N GLY A 98 -1.73 -15.27 9.68
CA GLY A 98 -2.68 -14.41 8.97
C GLY A 98 -2.27 -12.93 8.84
N LYS A 99 -1.12 -12.52 9.40
CA LYS A 99 -0.61 -11.15 9.31
C LYS A 99 0.16 -10.94 8.01
N LEU A 100 -0.10 -9.84 7.31
CA LEU A 100 0.64 -9.45 6.10
C LEU A 100 2.15 -9.29 6.38
N ARG A 101 3.00 -9.87 5.53
CA ARG A 101 4.45 -9.65 5.56
C ARG A 101 4.82 -8.44 4.69
N ARG A 102 4.62 -7.23 5.22
CA ARG A 102 4.92 -5.96 4.52
C ARG A 102 6.35 -5.92 3.93
N LEU A 103 7.35 -6.42 4.66
CA LEU A 103 8.75 -6.47 4.21
C LEU A 103 8.96 -7.36 2.98
N GLU A 104 8.22 -8.47 2.89
CA GLU A 104 8.30 -9.41 1.77
C GLU A 104 7.59 -8.83 0.53
N VAL A 105 6.48 -8.13 0.74
CA VAL A 105 5.78 -7.36 -0.32
C VAL A 105 6.68 -6.27 -0.89
N LYS A 106 7.35 -5.49 -0.02
CA LYS A 106 8.31 -4.47 -0.46
C LYS A 106 9.41 -5.09 -1.33
N ARG A 107 10.02 -6.19 -0.90
CA ARG A 107 11.08 -6.87 -1.65
C ARG A 107 10.59 -7.39 -3.01
N ASN A 108 9.37 -7.93 -3.08
CA ASN A 108 8.78 -8.40 -4.32
C ASN A 108 8.46 -7.24 -5.29
N LEU A 109 7.98 -6.10 -4.78
CA LEU A 109 7.74 -4.90 -5.60
C LEU A 109 9.03 -4.29 -6.15
N GLU A 110 10.10 -4.27 -5.35
CA GLU A 110 11.42 -3.81 -5.81
C GLU A 110 12.00 -4.75 -6.87
N ALA A 111 11.75 -6.06 -6.77
CA ALA A 111 12.19 -7.05 -7.78
C ALA A 111 11.39 -7.01 -9.09
N VAL A 112 10.11 -6.62 -9.07
CA VAL A 112 9.26 -6.51 -10.28
C VAL A 112 9.54 -5.22 -11.06
N LYS A 113 10.15 -4.21 -10.43
CA LYS A 113 10.50 -2.92 -11.05
C LYS A 113 11.98 -2.80 -11.46
N ALA A 114 12.77 -3.88 -11.33
CA ALA A 114 14.17 -3.96 -11.74
C ALA A 114 14.33 -4.45 -13.20
#